data_AF-A0A1H8PEM1-F1
#
_entry.id   AF-A0A1H8PEM1-F1
#
_cell.length_a   1.000
_cell.length_b   1.000
_cell.length_c   1.000
_cell.angle_alpha   90.00
_cell.angle_beta   90.00
_cell.angle_gamma   90.00
#
_symmetry.space_group_name_H-M   'P 1'
#
loop_
_entity.id
_entity.type
_entity.pdbx_description
1 polymer ?
#
loop_
_entity_poly.entity_id
_entity_poly.type
_entity_poly.pdbx_seq_one_letter_code
_entity_poly.pdbx_strand_id
1 'polypeptide(L)'
;MKRVSKIILFVIALGLMVGVRQPVKAQCAQCAATVETNTKSGGNAAKGLNKGILFLLGAPYFVVAVGGYIWYKKYRRKNVNLNDMRHETLNLN
;
A
#
# COMPACT_ATOMS: atom_id res chain seq x y z
N MET A 1 -27.57 -15.18 -15.01
CA MET A 1 -26.34 -15.77 -15.59
C MET A 1 -25.23 -14.76 -15.91
N LYS A 2 -25.51 -13.62 -16.59
CA LYS A 2 -24.47 -12.64 -16.97
C LYS A 2 -23.71 -11.99 -15.79
N ARG A 3 -24.38 -11.74 -14.65
CA ARG A 3 -23.73 -11.19 -13.43
C ARG A 3 -22.79 -12.19 -12.76
N VAL A 4 -23.22 -13.45 -12.63
CA VAL A 4 -22.43 -14.54 -12.05
C VAL A 4 -21.19 -14.83 -12.91
N SER A 5 -21.35 -14.85 -14.24
CA SER A 5 -20.23 -14.99 -15.17
C SER A 5 -19.19 -13.86 -15.01
N LYS A 6 -19.61 -12.60 -14.88
CA LYS A 6 -18.68 -11.47 -14.62
C LYS A 6 -17.95 -11.59 -13.28
N ILE A 7 -18.64 -12.07 -12.23
CA ILE A 7 -18.03 -12.28 -10.90
C ILE A 7 -16.99 -13.39 -10.97
N ILE A 8 -17.31 -14.51 -11.62
CA ILE A 8 -16.36 -15.63 -11.80
C ILE A 8 -15.12 -15.14 -12.58
N LEU A 9 -15.32 -14.39 -13.65
CA LEU A 9 -14.23 -13.85 -14.46
C LEU A 9 -13.34 -12.87 -13.67
N PHE A 10 -13.94 -12.04 -12.82
CA PHE A 10 -13.22 -11.15 -11.91
C PHE A 10 -12.41 -11.93 -10.87
N VAL A 11 -13.00 -12.95 -10.25
CA VAL A 11 -12.31 -13.80 -9.26
C VAL A 11 -11.15 -14.56 -9.88
N ILE A 12 -11.33 -15.10 -11.10
CA ILE A 12 -10.27 -15.79 -11.84
C ILE A 12 -9.14 -14.81 -12.21
N ALA A 13 -9.47 -13.62 -12.71
CA ALA A 13 -8.48 -12.59 -13.04
C ALA A 13 -7.70 -12.13 -11.80
N LEU A 14 -8.38 -11.94 -10.67
CA LEU A 14 -7.76 -11.59 -9.40
C LEU A 14 -6.86 -12.72 -8.88
N GLY A 15 -7.31 -13.98 -8.98
CA GLY A 15 -6.52 -15.16 -8.62
C GLY A 15 -5.25 -15.30 -9.46
N LEU A 16 -5.34 -15.07 -10.77
CA LEU A 16 -4.19 -15.07 -11.68
C LEU A 16 -3.19 -13.96 -11.36
N MET A 17 -3.66 -12.75 -11.00
CA MET A 17 -2.78 -11.66 -10.59
C MET A 17 -2.01 -11.93 -9.31
N VAL A 18 -2.61 -12.64 -8.34
CA VAL A 18 -1.95 -12.98 -7.07
C VAL A 18 -1.05 -14.22 -7.20
N GLY A 19 -1.39 -15.16 -8.09
CA GLY A 19 -0.67 -16.43 -8.27
C GLY A 19 0.66 -16.31 -9.03
N VAL A 20 0.84 -15.26 -9.84
CA VAL A 20 2.07 -15.09 -10.62
C VAL A 20 3.14 -14.38 -9.78
N ARG A 21 4.13 -15.15 -9.29
CA ARG A 21 5.35 -14.58 -8.71
C ARG A 21 6.42 -14.41 -9.79
N GLN A 22 6.64 -13.18 -10.23
CA GLN A 22 7.83 -12.84 -11.02
C GLN A 22 8.99 -12.46 -10.08
N PRO A 23 10.24 -12.85 -10.39
CA PRO A 23 11.40 -12.29 -9.70
C PRO A 23 11.39 -10.78 -9.94
N VAL A 24 11.28 -10.00 -8.86
CA VAL A 24 11.25 -8.54 -8.91
C VAL A 24 12.56 -8.07 -9.54
N LYS A 25 12.54 -7.66 -10.80
CA LYS A 25 13.63 -6.86 -11.37
C LYS A 25 13.46 -5.44 -10.83
N ALA A 26 14.55 -4.79 -10.43
CA ALA A 26 14.48 -3.44 -9.91
C ALA A 26 13.78 -2.54 -10.95
N GLN A 27 12.69 -1.88 -10.55
CA GLN A 27 11.87 -1.07 -11.47
C GLN A 27 12.49 0.30 -11.79
N CYS A 28 13.62 0.63 -11.18
CA CYS A 28 14.31 1.91 -11.34
C CYS A 28 15.75 1.69 -11.82
N ALA A 29 16.14 2.37 -12.91
CA ALA A 29 17.44 2.22 -13.57
C ALA A 29 18.63 2.47 -12.61
N GLN A 30 18.47 3.39 -11.64
CA GLN A 30 19.49 3.70 -10.64
C GLN A 30 19.76 2.53 -9.67
N CYS A 31 18.72 1.80 -9.28
CA CYS A 31 18.87 0.62 -8.41
C CYS A 31 19.55 -0.52 -9.16
N ALA A 32 19.24 -0.70 -10.46
CA ALA A 32 19.88 -1.71 -11.29
C ALA A 32 21.39 -1.45 -11.48
N ALA A 33 21.77 -0.20 -11.80
CA ALA A 33 23.18 0.18 -11.95
C ALA A 33 23.99 -0.04 -10.65
N THR A 34 23.40 0.29 -9.49
CA THR A 34 24.04 0.08 -8.19
C THR A 34 24.22 -1.40 -7.87
N VAL A 35 23.23 -2.24 -8.21
CA VAL A 35 23.33 -3.71 -8.04
C VAL A 35 24.42 -4.29 -8.93
N GLU A 36 24.50 -3.84 -10.19
CA GLU A 36 25.48 -4.33 -11.15
C GLU A 36 26.91 -3.99 -10.75
N THR A 37 27.17 -2.75 -10.31
CA THR A 37 28.50 -2.35 -9.80
C THR A 37 28.89 -3.09 -8.53
N ASN A 38 27.95 -3.27 -7.58
CA ASN A 38 28.18 -4.04 -6.36
C ASN A 38 28.47 -5.52 -6.64
N THR A 39 27.74 -6.12 -7.59
CA THR A 39 27.94 -7.53 -7.96
C THR A 39 29.30 -7.74 -8.64
N LYS A 40 29.68 -6.84 -9.57
CA LYS A 40 30.98 -6.91 -10.28
C LYS A 40 32.18 -6.71 -9.35
N SER A 41 32.02 -5.97 -8.26
CA SER A 41 33.05 -5.75 -7.24
C SER A 41 33.07 -6.82 -6.14
N GLY A 42 32.28 -7.90 -6.27
CA GLY A 42 32.21 -8.98 -5.28
C GLY A 42 31.42 -8.61 -4.01
N GLY A 43 30.73 -7.47 -4.01
CA GLY A 43 29.96 -6.97 -2.87
C GLY A 43 28.63 -7.72 -2.67
N ASN A 44 28.28 -8.00 -1.41
CA ASN A 44 27.03 -8.67 -1.05
C ASN A 44 25.82 -7.73 -0.99
N ALA A 45 25.98 -6.41 -1.11
CA ALA A 45 24.89 -5.43 -1.01
C ALA A 45 23.81 -5.57 -2.10
N ALA A 46 24.14 -6.22 -3.22
CA ALA A 46 23.18 -6.62 -4.24
C ALA A 46 22.16 -7.65 -3.72
N LYS A 47 22.55 -8.51 -2.77
CA LYS A 47 21.67 -9.53 -2.19
C LYS A 47 20.68 -8.85 -1.25
N GLY A 48 19.40 -8.88 -1.63
CA GLY A 48 18.31 -8.40 -0.78
C GLY A 48 17.90 -6.95 -0.99
N LEU A 49 18.44 -6.24 -1.98
CA LEU A 49 18.06 -4.84 -2.27
C LEU A 49 16.54 -4.65 -2.45
N ASN A 50 15.87 -5.56 -3.17
CA ASN A 50 14.42 -5.49 -3.35
C ASN A 50 13.64 -5.62 -2.03
N LYS A 51 14.17 -6.37 -1.06
CA LYS A 51 13.56 -6.45 0.28
C LYS A 51 13.72 -5.12 1.01
N GLY A 52 14.88 -4.47 0.88
CA GLY A 52 15.12 -3.12 1.39
C GLY A 52 14.19 -2.08 0.78
N ILE A 53 14.00 -2.07 -0.54
CA ILE A 53 13.08 -1.15 -1.23
C ILE A 53 11.64 -1.34 -0.74
N LEU A 54 11.16 -2.58 -0.66
CA LEU A 54 9.81 -2.87 -0.15
C LEU A 54 9.65 -2.46 1.32
N PHE A 55 10.69 -2.63 2.14
CA PHE A 55 10.69 -2.19 3.53
C PHE A 55 10.59 -0.66 3.63
N LEU A 56 11.43 0.08 2.90
CA LEU A 56 11.42 1.55 2.89
C LEU A 56 10.12 2.11 2.32
N LEU A 57 9.54 1.47 1.31
CA LEU A 57 8.25 1.87 0.74
C LEU A 57 7.09 1.57 1.71
N GLY A 58 7.12 0.45 2.43
CA GLY A 58 6.07 0.08 3.39
C GLY A 58 6.11 0.86 4.71
N ALA A 59 7.29 1.24 5.17
CA ALA A 59 7.50 1.96 6.43
C ALA A 59 6.62 3.22 6.61
N PRO A 60 6.54 4.18 5.66
CA PRO A 60 5.73 5.38 5.84
C PRO A 60 4.24 5.07 5.97
N TYR A 61 3.71 4.13 5.18
CA TYR A 61 2.31 3.71 5.27
C TYR A 61 2.02 3.02 6.59
N PHE A 62 2.95 2.19 7.08
CA PHE A 62 2.79 1.51 8.36
C PHE A 62 2.72 2.52 9.52
N VAL A 63 3.61 3.52 9.53
CA VAL A 63 3.62 4.59 10.55
C VAL A 63 2.30 5.36 10.52
N VAL A 64 1.82 5.76 9.33
CA VAL A 64 0.54 6.47 9.19
C VAL A 64 -0.64 5.62 9.64
N ALA A 65 -0.67 4.33 9.28
CA ALA A 65 -1.74 3.42 9.68
C ALA A 65 -1.81 3.24 11.20
N VAL A 66 -0.67 3.01 11.85
CA VAL A 66 -0.59 2.87 13.31
C VAL A 66 -0.98 4.18 14.00
N GLY A 67 -0.41 5.31 13.56
CA GLY A 67 -0.73 6.63 14.10
C GLY A 67 -2.22 6.98 13.96
N GLY A 68 -2.78 6.75 12.77
CA GLY A 68 -4.20 6.96 12.49
C GLY A 68 -5.11 6.07 13.32
N TYR A 69 -4.74 4.80 13.51
CA TYR A 69 -5.49 3.87 14.36
C TYR A 69 -5.51 4.31 15.83
N ILE A 70 -4.36 4.71 16.39
CA ILE A 70 -4.26 5.21 17.76
C ILE A 70 -5.08 6.51 17.91
N TRP A 71 -4.93 7.44 16.97
CA TRP A 71 -5.68 8.70 16.99
C TRP A 71 -7.18 8.45 16.93
N TYR A 72 -7.64 7.60 16.03
CA TYR A 72 -9.05 7.24 15.90
C TYR A 72 -9.58 6.61 17.20
N LYS A 73 -8.86 5.66 17.80
CA LYS A 73 -9.31 5.02 19.04
C LYS A 73 -9.37 5.99 20.21
N LYS A 74 -8.43 6.94 20.30
CA LYS A 74 -8.30 7.87 21.42
C LYS A 74 -9.23 9.07 21.31
N TYR A 75 -9.38 9.65 20.12
CA TYR A 75 -10.05 10.94 19.92
C TYR A 75 -11.44 10.82 19.30
N ARG A 76 -11.87 9.62 18.87
CA ARG A 76 -13.24 9.43 18.41
C ARG A 76 -14.22 9.67 19.55
N ARG A 77 -14.97 10.77 19.45
CA ARG A 77 -16.08 11.11 20.34
C ARG A 77 -17.11 9.98 20.27
N LYS A 78 -17.41 9.39 21.43
CA LYS A 78 -18.55 8.47 21.58
C LYS A 78 -19.74 9.32 22.00
N ASN A 79 -20.93 9.01 21.50
CA ASN A 79 -22.19 9.69 21.85
C ASN A 79 -22.25 11.16 21.40
N VAL A 80 -21.99 11.40 20.12
CA VAL A 80 -22.30 12.71 19.51
C VAL A 80 -23.82 12.83 19.43
N ASN A 81 -24.40 13.79 20.17
CA ASN A 81 -25.81 14.12 20.05
C ASN A 81 -26.01 14.84 18.71
N LEU A 82 -26.72 14.19 17.78
CA LEU A 82 -26.98 14.74 16.45
C LEU A 82 -27.93 15.94 16.49
N ASN A 83 -28.68 16.10 17.58
CA ASN A 83 -29.62 17.21 17.75
C ASN A 83 -28.91 18.54 18.10
N ASP A 84 -27.64 18.50 18.50
CA ASP A 84 -26.79 19.69 18.73
C ASP A 84 -26.01 20.11 17.47
N MET A 85 -26.15 19.39 16.34
CA MET A 85 -25.53 19.82 15.10
C MET A 85 -26.29 21.03 14.56
N ARG A 86 -25.59 22.16 14.45
CA ARG A 86 -26.15 23.42 13.95
C ARG A 86 -26.79 23.20 12.57
N HIS A 87 -28.10 23.34 12.48
CA HIS A 87 -28.90 23.15 11.25
C HIS A 87 -28.72 24.27 10.21
N GLU A 88 -27.62 25.02 10.29
CA GLU A 88 -27.32 26.04 9.29
C GLU A 88 -26.77 25.38 8.03
N THR A 89 -27.28 25.85 6.91
CA THR A 89 -26.76 25.49 5.60
C THR A 89 -25.33 26.01 5.49
N LEU A 90 -24.37 25.09 5.29
CA LEU A 90 -22.98 25.44 4.99
C LEU A 90 -22.96 26.19 3.66
N ASN A 91 -22.77 27.51 3.73
CA ASN A 91 -22.56 28.35 2.56
C ASN A 91 -21.14 28.13 2.05
N LEU A 92 -20.97 27.08 1.26
CA LEU A 92 -19.77 26.87 0.46
C LEU A 92 -19.88 27.81 -0.73
N ASN A 93 -19.30 28.99 -0.60
CA ASN A 93 -19.18 29.98 -1.68
C ASN A 93 -18.64 29.35 -2.97
#